data_AF-A0A822GQZ5-F1
#
_entry.id   AF-A0A822GQZ5-F1
#
_cell.length_a   1.000
_cell.length_b   1.000
_cell.length_c   1.000
_cell.angle_alpha   90.00
_cell.angle_beta   90.00
_cell.angle_gamma   90.00
#
_symmetry.space_group_name_H-M   'P 1'
#
loop_
_entity.id
_entity.type
_entity.pdbx_description
1 polymer ?
#
loop_
_entity_poly.entity_id
_entity_poly.type
_entity_poly.pdbx_seq_one_letter_code
_entity_poly.pdbx_strand_id
1 'polypeptide(L)'
;EAGAIRNVIAAQQQPVAPPIEEEVARIRLKISAKATYSKFVLMPEKEVNFGPMPMGTSRRIEKFIIENHGEHDFKYIISKYQREASPQKLNIKEYKKVSPGNRADSAMSAKTVRKYDQSRDVPTQGRLQVGPFTISPAFAMIMPGGNTTVSVECIPESDVPRKFEE
;
A
#
# COMPACT_ATOMS: atom_id res chain seq x y z
N GLU A 1 -81.34 -47.18 -36.01
CA GLU A 1 -79.86 -47.19 -36.03
C GLU A 1 -79.37 -45.75 -36.14
N ALA A 2 -78.37 -45.40 -35.34
CA ALA A 2 -77.96 -44.04 -35.03
C ALA A 2 -77.09 -43.42 -36.15
N GLY A 3 -77.37 -42.15 -36.50
CA GLY A 3 -76.51 -41.34 -37.38
C GLY A 3 -76.07 -40.08 -36.63
N ALA A 4 -74.80 -40.08 -36.20
CA ALA A 4 -74.21 -39.11 -35.28
C ALA A 4 -74.09 -37.69 -35.88
N ILE A 5 -74.46 -36.69 -35.07
CA ILE A 5 -74.24 -35.27 -35.31
C ILE A 5 -72.74 -34.99 -35.10
N ARG A 6 -72.02 -34.62 -36.17
CA ARG A 6 -70.64 -34.15 -36.07
C ARG A 6 -70.63 -32.66 -35.74
N ASN A 7 -70.38 -32.31 -34.48
CA ASN A 7 -70.08 -30.94 -34.07
C ASN A 7 -68.67 -30.57 -34.50
N VAL A 8 -68.57 -29.54 -35.34
CA VAL A 8 -67.32 -28.89 -35.75
C VAL A 8 -66.92 -27.92 -34.63
N ILE A 9 -65.79 -28.17 -33.97
CA ILE A 9 -65.18 -27.19 -33.05
C ILE A 9 -63.96 -26.62 -33.79
N ALA A 10 -64.15 -25.46 -34.41
CA ALA A 10 -63.05 -24.66 -34.93
C ALA A 10 -62.37 -23.96 -33.74
N ALA A 11 -61.20 -24.47 -33.33
CA ALA A 11 -60.34 -23.75 -32.39
C ALA A 11 -59.71 -22.57 -33.11
N GLN A 12 -60.25 -21.36 -32.91
CA GLN A 12 -59.55 -20.14 -33.28
C GLN A 12 -58.38 -19.95 -32.32
N GLN A 13 -57.15 -20.08 -32.83
CA GLN A 13 -55.95 -19.65 -32.11
C GLN A 13 -55.88 -18.11 -32.15
N GLN A 14 -55.91 -17.46 -30.98
CA GLN A 14 -55.60 -16.04 -30.88
C GLN A 14 -54.09 -15.82 -31.06
N PRO A 15 -53.66 -14.79 -31.80
CA PRO A 15 -52.25 -14.47 -31.93
C PRO A 15 -51.72 -13.94 -30.59
N VAL A 16 -50.76 -14.66 -30.00
CA VAL A 16 -50.02 -14.21 -28.82
C VAL A 16 -49.14 -13.04 -29.24
N ALA A 17 -49.40 -11.85 -28.69
CA ALA A 17 -48.61 -10.65 -28.96
C ALA A 17 -47.14 -10.87 -28.56
N PRO A 18 -46.16 -10.40 -29.35
CA PRO A 18 -44.75 -10.56 -29.02
C PRO A 18 -44.41 -9.78 -27.72
N PRO A 19 -43.55 -10.32 -26.85
CA PRO A 19 -43.08 -9.58 -25.68
C PRO A 19 -42.29 -8.35 -26.15
N ILE A 20 -42.73 -7.18 -25.71
CA ILE A 20 -42.06 -5.91 -25.98
C ILE A 20 -40.85 -5.85 -25.03
N GLU A 21 -39.66 -6.23 -25.50
CA GLU A 21 -38.41 -5.89 -24.83
C GLU A 21 -38.11 -4.41 -25.09
N GLU A 22 -38.77 -3.53 -24.34
CA GLU A 22 -38.57 -2.09 -24.43
C GLU A 22 -37.37 -1.70 -23.56
N GLU A 23 -36.30 -1.19 -24.19
CA GLU A 23 -35.11 -0.73 -23.50
C GLU A 23 -35.43 0.50 -22.62
N VAL A 24 -35.45 0.32 -21.30
CA VAL A 24 -35.91 1.30 -20.29
C VAL A 24 -34.89 2.43 -20.02
N ALA A 25 -34.35 3.02 -21.07
CA ALA A 25 -33.43 4.17 -21.12
C ALA A 25 -31.95 3.91 -20.85
N ARG A 26 -31.11 4.59 -21.65
CA ARG A 26 -29.65 4.67 -21.50
C ARG A 26 -29.25 6.01 -20.88
N ILE A 27 -28.79 5.98 -19.64
CA ILE A 27 -28.29 7.17 -18.94
C ILE A 27 -26.79 7.31 -19.19
N ARG A 28 -26.36 8.45 -19.74
CA ARG A 28 -24.93 8.76 -19.94
C ARG A 28 -24.35 9.37 -18.67
N LEU A 29 -23.41 8.66 -18.03
CA LEU A 29 -22.65 9.16 -16.90
C LEU A 29 -21.36 9.83 -17.37
N LYS A 30 -21.08 11.05 -16.90
CA LYS A 30 -19.77 11.69 -17.06
C LYS A 30 -18.88 11.27 -15.90
N ILE A 31 -17.81 10.54 -16.19
CA ILE A 31 -16.83 10.08 -15.20
C ILE A 31 -15.59 10.96 -15.32
N SER A 32 -15.07 11.42 -14.19
CA SER A 32 -13.80 12.13 -14.08
C SER A 32 -12.94 11.50 -12.99
N ALA A 33 -11.62 11.46 -13.20
CA ALA A 33 -10.65 10.96 -12.23
C ALA A 33 -9.52 11.98 -12.07
N LYS A 34 -9.14 12.27 -10.81
CA LYS A 34 -7.99 13.10 -10.45
C LYS A 34 -6.95 12.21 -9.79
N ALA A 35 -5.74 12.17 -10.33
CA ALA A 35 -4.59 11.54 -9.68
C ALA A 35 -3.82 12.61 -8.90
N THR A 36 -3.51 12.34 -7.64
CA THR A 36 -2.65 13.17 -6.79
C THR A 36 -1.58 12.29 -6.16
N TYR A 37 -0.48 12.91 -5.72
CA TYR A 37 0.66 12.20 -5.16
C TYR A 37 0.94 12.73 -3.75
N SER A 38 1.52 11.88 -2.89
CA SER A 38 2.08 12.33 -1.62
C SER A 38 3.25 13.28 -1.89
N LYS A 39 3.23 14.45 -1.25
CA LYS A 39 4.26 15.48 -1.38
C LYS A 39 4.77 15.84 0.01
N PHE A 40 6.08 15.87 0.18
CA PHE A 40 6.69 16.19 1.46
C PHE A 40 7.95 17.03 1.30
N VAL A 41 8.36 17.69 2.39
CA VAL A 41 9.60 18.47 2.48
C VAL A 41 10.40 17.98 3.68
N LEU A 42 11.72 17.93 3.54
CA LEU A 42 12.66 17.64 4.61
C LEU A 42 13.34 18.94 5.06
N MET A 43 13.36 19.19 6.36
CA MET A 43 14.00 20.38 6.94
C MET A 43 14.98 20.02 8.06
N PRO A 44 16.25 20.43 7.99
CA PRO A 44 16.85 21.17 6.90
C PRO A 44 17.05 20.28 5.64
N GLU A 45 17.16 20.90 4.47
CA GLU A 45 17.39 20.17 3.19
C GLU A 45 18.80 19.56 3.10
N LYS A 46 19.71 20.01 3.96
CA LYS A 46 21.07 19.47 4.06
C LYS A 46 21.08 18.13 4.79
N GLU A 47 22.08 17.32 4.47
CA GLU A 47 22.36 16.08 5.16
C GLU A 47 22.63 16.30 6.66
N VAL A 48 22.24 15.31 7.46
CA VAL A 48 22.52 15.29 8.90
C VAL A 48 24.02 15.06 9.11
N ASN A 49 24.70 16.03 9.72
CA ASN A 49 26.14 15.97 9.95
C ASN A 49 26.46 16.27 11.42
N PHE A 50 27.13 15.33 12.07
CA PHE A 50 27.54 15.42 13.48
C PHE A 50 28.89 16.13 13.66
N GLY A 51 29.56 16.53 12.58
CA GLY A 51 30.87 17.15 12.59
C GLY A 51 31.94 16.32 13.32
N PRO A 52 33.09 16.93 13.64
CA PRO A 52 34.04 16.34 14.56
C PRO A 52 33.40 16.18 15.94
N MET A 53 33.41 14.96 16.48
CA MET A 53 33.01 14.70 17.86
C MET A 53 34.27 14.58 18.73
N PRO A 54 34.43 15.42 19.76
CA PRO A 54 35.55 15.32 20.69
C PRO A 54 35.63 13.95 21.36
N MET A 55 36.86 13.51 21.67
CA MET A 55 37.09 12.29 22.43
C MET A 55 36.36 12.36 23.78
N GLY A 56 35.63 11.30 24.15
CA GLY A 56 34.77 11.26 25.33
C GLY A 56 33.33 11.76 25.14
N THR A 57 32.93 12.15 23.92
CA THR A 57 31.51 12.42 23.62
C THR A 57 30.71 11.12 23.69
N SER A 58 29.84 10.98 24.69
CA SER A 58 29.02 9.78 24.86
C SER A 58 27.83 9.70 23.90
N ARG A 59 27.32 10.86 23.44
CA ARG A 59 26.11 10.95 22.63
C ARG A 59 26.00 12.30 21.93
N ARG A 60 25.57 12.30 20.68
CA ARG A 60 25.10 13.52 19.98
C ARG A 60 23.78 13.25 19.28
N ILE A 61 22.88 14.25 19.26
CA ILE A 61 21.56 14.15 18.62
C ILE A 61 21.41 15.29 17.64
N GLU A 62 21.08 14.96 16.40
CA GLU A 62 20.65 15.90 15.37
C GLU A 62 19.19 15.62 14.99
N LYS A 63 18.49 16.62 14.46
CA LYS A 63 17.07 16.51 14.12
C LYS A 63 16.78 17.04 12.74
N PHE A 64 15.83 16.40 12.07
CA PHE A 64 15.21 16.93 10.86
C PHE A 64 13.69 16.75 10.95
N ILE A 65 12.97 17.52 10.17
CA ILE A 65 11.51 17.57 10.14
C ILE A 65 11.06 17.02 8.79
N ILE A 66 10.05 16.18 8.81
CA ILE A 66 9.29 15.76 7.63
C ILE A 66 7.96 16.49 7.68
N GLU A 67 7.65 17.30 6.67
CA GLU A 67 6.38 18.03 6.57
C GLU A 67 5.56 17.54 5.37
N ASN A 68 4.25 17.38 5.55
CA ASN A 68 3.33 16.99 4.50
C ASN A 68 2.74 18.20 3.75
N HIS A 69 3.14 18.33 2.49
CA HIS A 69 2.66 19.35 1.53
C HIS A 69 1.68 18.77 0.50
N GLY A 70 1.22 17.54 0.69
CA GLY A 70 0.23 16.87 -0.15
C GLY A 70 -1.21 17.11 0.30
N GLU A 71 -2.16 16.67 -0.52
CA GLU A 71 -3.60 16.77 -0.24
C GLU A 71 -4.12 15.65 0.69
N HIS A 72 -3.32 14.60 0.90
CA HIS A 72 -3.71 13.40 1.64
C HIS A 72 -2.72 13.10 2.75
N ASP A 73 -3.16 12.35 3.76
CA ASP A 73 -2.27 11.75 4.74
C ASP A 73 -1.29 10.78 4.06
N PHE A 74 -0.05 10.76 4.54
CA PHE A 74 0.90 9.75 4.10
C PHE A 74 1.60 9.10 5.28
N LYS A 75 2.07 7.88 5.06
CA LYS A 75 2.93 7.15 5.97
C LYS A 75 4.35 7.13 5.43
N TYR A 76 5.34 7.46 6.26
CA TYR A 76 6.74 7.27 5.93
C TYR A 76 7.32 6.07 6.67
N ILE A 77 8.35 5.46 6.08
CA ILE A 77 9.21 4.46 6.69
C ILE A 77 10.65 4.83 6.29
N ILE A 78 11.53 4.97 7.27
CA ILE A 78 12.97 5.16 7.10
C ILE A 78 13.60 3.77 7.10
N SER A 79 14.47 3.52 6.13
CA SER A 79 15.19 2.26 5.96
C SER A 79 16.62 2.53 5.50
N LYS A 80 17.54 1.61 5.81
CA LYS A 80 18.89 1.65 5.29
C LYS A 80 18.87 1.64 3.74
N TYR A 81 19.63 2.52 3.11
CA TYR A 81 19.76 2.51 1.65
C TYR A 81 20.57 1.29 1.22
N GLN A 82 19.91 0.34 0.54
CA GLN A 82 20.60 -0.76 -0.13
C GLN A 82 20.79 -0.39 -1.60
N ARG A 83 22.03 -0.07 -2.00
CA ARG A 83 22.39 0.06 -3.42
C ARG A 83 22.04 -1.26 -4.10
N GLU A 84 21.18 -1.20 -5.10
CA GLU A 84 20.50 -2.33 -5.74
C GLU A 84 21.34 -3.62 -5.77
N ALA A 85 21.07 -4.55 -4.84
CA ALA A 85 21.23 -5.95 -5.18
C ALA A 85 20.17 -6.24 -6.25
N SER A 86 20.61 -6.77 -7.39
CA SER A 86 19.83 -7.20 -8.57
C SER A 86 18.33 -7.37 -8.28
N PRO A 87 17.42 -6.86 -9.15
CA PRO A 87 15.99 -6.89 -8.89
C PRO A 87 15.58 -8.30 -8.48
N GLN A 88 15.35 -8.51 -7.19
CA GLN A 88 14.73 -9.74 -6.73
C GLN A 88 13.36 -9.71 -7.38
N LYS A 89 13.22 -10.52 -8.43
CA LYS A 89 12.00 -10.66 -9.20
C LYS A 89 10.84 -10.65 -8.22
N LEU A 90 10.01 -9.62 -8.27
CA LEU A 90 8.69 -9.68 -7.70
C LEU A 90 8.05 -10.89 -8.37
N ASN A 91 8.06 -12.03 -7.67
CA ASN A 91 7.44 -13.25 -8.13
C ASN A 91 5.94 -13.02 -7.95
N ILE A 92 5.39 -12.19 -8.82
CA ILE A 92 3.96 -12.13 -9.10
C ILE A 92 3.69 -13.51 -9.67
N LYS A 93 3.26 -14.43 -8.81
CA LYS A 93 2.71 -15.70 -9.24
C LYS A 93 1.64 -15.37 -10.27
N GLU A 94 1.89 -15.76 -11.53
CA GLU A 94 0.89 -15.77 -12.57
C GLU A 94 -0.42 -16.29 -11.99
N TYR A 95 -1.46 -15.48 -12.08
CA TYR A 95 -2.82 -15.91 -11.84
C TYR A 95 -3.11 -17.01 -12.86
N LYS A 96 -2.92 -18.28 -12.48
CA LYS A 96 -3.46 -19.41 -13.24
C LYS A 96 -4.95 -19.16 -13.38
N LYS A 97 -5.42 -19.01 -14.63
CA LYS A 97 -6.84 -18.99 -14.97
C LYS A 97 -7.48 -20.24 -14.36
N VAL A 98 -8.33 -20.05 -13.36
CA VAL A 98 -9.10 -21.13 -12.74
C VAL A 98 -10.38 -21.31 -13.55
N SER A 99 -10.56 -22.49 -14.14
CA SER A 99 -11.82 -22.91 -14.77
C SER A 99 -12.95 -22.96 -13.73
N PRO A 100 -14.21 -22.65 -14.10
CA PRO A 100 -15.30 -22.51 -13.13
C PRO A 100 -15.81 -23.90 -12.71
N GLY A 101 -15.76 -24.20 -11.41
CA GLY A 101 -16.31 -25.45 -10.89
C GLY A 101 -16.31 -25.54 -9.36
N ASN A 102 -17.49 -25.32 -8.79
CA ASN A 102 -17.98 -25.76 -7.48
C ASN A 102 -17.81 -24.86 -6.24
N ARG A 103 -18.98 -24.68 -5.61
CA ARG A 103 -19.33 -23.89 -4.42
C ARG A 103 -18.92 -24.60 -3.13
N ALA A 104 -18.54 -23.82 -2.11
CA ALA A 104 -19.14 -23.77 -0.76
C ALA A 104 -18.11 -23.40 0.34
N ASP A 105 -18.45 -22.34 1.08
CA ASP A 105 -18.16 -22.02 2.48
C ASP A 105 -16.87 -22.50 3.17
N SER A 106 -15.99 -21.54 3.51
CA SER A 106 -15.79 -21.15 4.92
C SER A 106 -14.71 -20.08 5.08
N ALA A 107 -15.12 -19.02 5.79
CA ALA A 107 -14.40 -18.29 6.83
C ALA A 107 -12.94 -17.82 6.60
N MET A 108 -12.80 -16.50 6.75
CA MET A 108 -11.59 -15.78 7.17
C MET A 108 -10.61 -16.60 8.01
N SER A 109 -9.34 -16.61 7.58
CA SER A 109 -8.15 -16.43 8.42
C SER A 109 -6.95 -17.13 7.78
N ALA A 110 -6.03 -16.36 7.21
CA ALA A 110 -4.65 -16.81 7.08
C ALA A 110 -3.74 -15.60 6.90
N LYS A 111 -3.17 -15.16 8.03
CA LYS A 111 -1.98 -14.33 8.12
C LYS A 111 -0.89 -14.87 7.17
N THR A 112 -0.72 -14.27 6.00
CA THR A 112 0.53 -14.41 5.24
C THR A 112 1.52 -13.35 5.71
N VAL A 113 2.03 -13.54 6.93
CA VAL A 113 3.29 -12.94 7.36
C VAL A 113 4.35 -13.54 6.46
N ARG A 114 4.76 -12.78 5.45
CA ARG A 114 5.91 -13.14 4.62
C ARG A 114 7.15 -13.02 5.49
N LYS A 115 7.84 -14.14 5.70
CA LYS A 115 9.20 -14.18 6.24
C LYS A 115 10.12 -13.55 5.21
N TYR A 116 10.24 -12.22 5.26
CA TYR A 116 11.47 -11.55 4.85
C TYR A 116 12.55 -12.07 5.79
N ASP A 117 13.77 -12.25 5.30
CA ASP A 117 14.94 -12.48 6.15
C ASP A 117 15.17 -11.20 6.98
N GLN A 118 14.39 -11.09 8.05
CA GLN A 118 14.31 -10.02 9.02
C GLN A 118 15.25 -10.40 10.13
N SER A 119 16.44 -9.81 10.17
CA SER A 119 17.17 -9.85 11.43
C SER A 119 17.69 -8.52 11.94
N ARG A 120 17.88 -7.45 11.14
CA ARG A 120 18.33 -6.16 11.73
C ARG A 120 17.82 -4.85 11.13
N ASP A 121 17.37 -4.80 9.87
CA ASP A 121 17.22 -3.50 9.19
C ASP A 121 15.78 -2.97 9.03
N VAL A 122 14.78 -3.69 9.57
CA VAL A 122 13.39 -3.21 9.61
C VAL A 122 13.15 -2.57 10.98
N PRO A 123 12.63 -1.33 11.08
CA PRO A 123 12.46 -0.66 12.35
C PRO A 123 11.50 -1.40 13.28
N THR A 124 12.05 -2.21 14.18
CA THR A 124 11.33 -2.82 15.28
C THR A 124 11.18 -1.78 16.39
N GLN A 125 9.94 -1.49 16.80
CA GLN A 125 9.58 -0.49 17.83
C GLN A 125 9.64 1.00 17.41
N GLY A 126 9.61 1.30 16.12
CA GLY A 126 9.61 2.71 15.65
C GLY A 126 10.97 3.38 15.73
N ARG A 127 12.04 2.59 15.95
CA ARG A 127 13.43 3.04 15.84
C ARG A 127 14.15 2.23 14.77
N LEU A 128 15.06 2.86 14.05
CA LEU A 128 15.96 2.22 13.10
C LEU A 128 17.40 2.42 13.61
N GLN A 129 18.11 1.33 13.87
CA GLN A 129 19.51 1.38 14.27
C GLN A 129 20.40 1.00 13.08
N VAL A 130 21.39 1.83 12.79
CA VAL A 130 22.32 1.65 11.68
C VAL A 130 23.73 2.03 12.11
N GLY A 131 24.56 1.02 12.41
CA GLY A 131 25.87 1.23 13.02
C GLY A 131 25.77 2.04 14.34
N PRO A 132 26.53 3.14 14.50
CA PRO A 132 26.46 4.00 15.69
C PRO A 132 25.22 4.91 15.71
N PHE A 133 24.38 4.88 14.68
CA PHE A 133 23.24 5.77 14.54
C PHE A 133 21.92 5.10 14.96
N THR A 134 21.08 5.84 15.67
CA THR A 134 19.71 5.45 16.00
C THR A 134 18.74 6.54 15.55
N ILE A 135 17.80 6.18 14.68
CA ILE A 135 16.83 7.09 14.08
C ILE A 135 15.44 6.83 14.68
N SER A 136 14.76 7.87 15.14
CA SER A 136 13.44 7.78 15.77
C SER A 136 12.60 9.06 15.58
N PRO A 137 11.31 8.99 15.21
CA PRO A 137 10.61 7.79 14.77
C PRO A 137 11.07 7.36 13.37
N ALA A 138 11.24 6.07 13.15
CA ALA A 138 11.57 5.50 11.86
C ALA A 138 10.34 5.28 10.98
N PHE A 139 9.13 5.39 11.52
CA PHE A 139 7.90 5.44 10.74
C PHE A 139 6.84 6.27 11.49
N ALA A 140 6.04 7.02 10.75
CA ALA A 140 4.83 7.66 11.27
C ALA A 140 3.87 7.98 10.14
N MET A 141 2.66 8.44 10.50
CA MET A 141 1.67 8.97 9.59
C MET A 141 1.57 10.49 9.80
N ILE A 142 1.55 11.26 8.71
CA ILE A 142 1.51 12.72 8.75
C ILE A 142 0.29 13.19 7.95
N MET A 143 -0.61 13.92 8.62
CA MET A 143 -1.78 14.55 7.99
C MET A 143 -1.37 15.72 7.08
N PRO A 144 -2.19 16.14 6.11
CA PRO A 144 -1.93 17.34 5.30
C PRO A 144 -1.62 18.57 6.16
N GLY A 145 -0.55 19.30 5.85
CA GLY A 145 -0.07 20.45 6.64
C GLY A 145 0.56 20.08 7.98
N GLY A 146 0.59 18.80 8.35
CA GLY A 146 1.26 18.29 9.53
C GLY A 146 2.75 18.10 9.31
N ASN A 147 3.49 17.95 10.40
CA ASN A 147 4.91 17.61 10.36
C ASN A 147 5.27 16.61 11.47
N THR A 148 6.47 16.04 11.37
CA THR A 148 7.04 15.17 12.40
C THR A 148 8.53 15.43 12.51
N THR A 149 9.01 15.62 13.74
CA THR A 149 10.44 15.74 14.02
C THR A 149 11.06 14.35 14.20
N VAL A 150 12.02 14.03 13.35
CA VAL A 150 12.85 12.82 13.43
C VAL A 150 14.18 13.18 14.09
N SER A 151 14.58 12.38 15.07
CA SER A 151 15.86 12.51 15.76
C SER A 151 16.81 11.42 15.28
N VAL A 152 18.04 11.82 14.95
CA VAL A 152 19.16 10.94 14.65
C VAL A 152 20.16 11.07 15.79
N GLU A 153 20.29 10.00 16.55
CA GLU A 153 21.23 9.88 17.65
C GLU A 153 22.48 9.16 17.18
N CYS A 154 23.66 9.68 17.51
CA CYS A 154 24.94 9.04 17.28
C CYS A 154 25.59 8.70 18.63
N ILE A 155 25.94 7.43 18.81
CA ILE A 155 26.72 6.92 19.95
C ILE A 155 27.99 6.27 19.37
N PRO A 156 29.17 6.90 19.49
CA PRO A 156 30.41 6.31 19.00
C PRO A 156 30.78 5.07 19.83
N GLU A 157 30.93 3.91 19.17
CA GLU A 157 31.24 2.62 19.83
C GLU A 157 32.73 2.46 20.23
N SER A 158 33.62 3.37 19.82
CA SER A 158 35.07 3.21 20.05
C SER A 158 35.81 4.53 20.25
N ASP A 159 36.78 4.55 21.17
CA ASP A 159 37.75 5.65 21.36
C ASP A 159 38.75 5.82 20.19
N VAL A 160 38.64 4.98 19.15
CA VAL A 160 39.46 5.08 17.95
C VAL A 160 38.78 6.05 16.96
N PRO A 161 39.45 7.15 16.57
CA PRO A 161 38.87 8.11 15.64
C PRO A 161 38.66 7.47 14.26
N ARG A 162 37.42 7.45 13.80
CA ARG A 162 37.01 6.95 12.47
C ARG A 162 35.92 7.84 11.88
N LYS A 163 35.87 7.93 10.55
CA LYS A 163 34.77 8.56 9.82
C LYS A 163 33.66 7.52 9.63
N PHE A 164 32.42 7.89 9.96
CA PHE A 164 31.22 7.08 9.72
C PHE A 164 30.33 7.78 8.69
N GLU A 165 29.82 7.02 7.71
CA GLU A 165 28.94 7.49 6.63
C GLU A 165 27.98 6.34 6.30
N GLU A 166 26.67 6.59 6.41
CA GLU A 166 25.55 5.63 6.20
C GLU A 166 24.40 6.33 5.49
#